data_AF-A0A4S1E1D1-F1
#
_entry.id   AF-A0A4S1E1D1-F1
#
_cell.length_a   1.000
_cell.length_b   1.000
_cell.length_c   1.000
_cell.angle_alpha   90.00
_cell.angle_beta   90.00
_cell.angle_gamma   90.00
#
_symmetry.space_group_name_H-M   'P 1'
#
loop_
_entity.id
_entity.type
_entity.pdbx_description
1 polymer ?
#
loop_
_entity_poly.entity_id
_entity_poly.type
_entity_poly.pdbx_seq_one_letter_code
_entity_poly.pdbx_strand_id
1 'polypeptide(L)'
;MEYYILKLFSNKELEYLRLKYQGANEEEIAKELQFKYKREHSNMETIILNKLSVNNWYNAFRKAFNLQLLNRKDFLSIDIKEEVSVFSTKIKDALLSKELNEKEKELKVYLMLLSFYSKIEYNCLLKN
;
A
#
# COMPACT_ATOMS: atom_id res chain seq x y z
N MET A 1 -7.40 18.83 -19.43
CA MET A 1 -7.90 17.44 -19.49
C MET A 1 -8.02 16.81 -18.10
N GLU A 2 -7.12 17.15 -17.17
CA GLU A 2 -7.11 16.67 -15.76
C GLU A 2 -8.41 16.94 -14.97
N TYR A 3 -9.07 18.08 -15.18
CA TYR A 3 -10.28 18.46 -14.43
C TYR A 3 -11.53 17.62 -14.73
N TYR A 4 -11.57 16.94 -15.89
CA TYR A 4 -12.75 16.16 -16.30
C TYR A 4 -12.78 14.77 -15.66
N ILE A 5 -11.61 14.18 -15.36
CA ILE A 5 -11.51 12.83 -14.79
C ILE A 5 -11.88 12.84 -13.31
N LEU A 6 -11.51 13.89 -12.56
CA LEU A 6 -11.92 14.09 -11.16
C LEU A 6 -13.44 14.23 -11.01
N LYS A 7 -14.14 14.78 -12.01
CA LYS A 7 -15.61 14.84 -12.01
C LYS A 7 -16.29 13.48 -12.20
N LEU A 8 -15.55 12.46 -12.65
CA LEU A 8 -16.11 11.13 -12.91
C LEU A 8 -16.23 10.29 -11.63
N PHE A 9 -15.36 10.55 -10.65
CA PHE A 9 -15.32 9.83 -9.38
C PHE A 9 -15.98 10.65 -8.27
N SER A 10 -16.78 9.99 -7.43
CA SER A 10 -17.29 10.61 -6.22
C SER A 10 -16.23 10.60 -5.10
N ASN A 11 -16.36 11.51 -4.13
CA ASN A 11 -15.45 11.53 -2.98
C ASN A 11 -15.44 10.18 -2.22
N LYS A 12 -16.59 9.50 -2.12
CA LYS A 12 -16.66 8.16 -1.49
C LYS A 12 -15.91 7.10 -2.29
N GLU A 13 -15.92 7.18 -3.62
CA GLU A 13 -15.17 6.24 -4.47
C GLU A 13 -13.66 6.48 -4.37
N LEU A 14 -13.23 7.75 -4.35
CA LEU A 14 -11.83 8.10 -4.17
C LEU A 14 -11.32 7.68 -2.78
N GLU A 15 -12.14 7.89 -1.75
CA GLU A 15 -11.81 7.49 -0.39
C GLU A 15 -11.74 5.96 -0.25
N TYR A 16 -12.70 5.23 -0.85
CA TYR A 16 -12.65 3.78 -0.92
C TYR A 16 -11.36 3.29 -1.58
N LEU A 17 -11.01 3.87 -2.74
CA LEU A 17 -9.81 3.53 -3.49
C LEU A 17 -8.53 3.80 -2.68
N ARG A 18 -8.50 4.90 -1.91
CA ARG A 18 -7.41 5.26 -0.99
C ARG A 18 -7.25 4.23 0.13
N LEU A 19 -8.32 3.95 0.87
CA LEU A 19 -8.30 3.00 1.99
C LEU A 19 -7.93 1.59 1.52
N LYS A 20 -8.45 1.16 0.37
CA LYS A 20 -8.12 -0.14 -0.22
C LYS A 20 -6.64 -0.23 -0.60
N TYR A 21 -6.05 0.85 -1.12
CA TYR A 21 -4.62 0.91 -1.41
C TYR A 21 -3.75 0.85 -0.14
N GLN A 22 -4.21 1.49 0.94
CA GLN A 22 -3.54 1.45 2.26
C GLN A 22 -3.65 0.09 2.97
N GLY A 23 -4.41 -0.86 2.42
CA GLY A 23 -4.59 -2.18 3.00
C GLY A 23 -5.63 -2.24 4.11
N ALA A 24 -6.49 -1.23 4.23
CA ALA A 24 -7.60 -1.26 5.20
C ALA A 24 -8.53 -2.45 4.93
N ASN A 25 -8.98 -3.10 6.00
CA ASN A 25 -9.90 -4.23 5.92
C ASN A 25 -11.34 -3.77 5.66
N GLU A 26 -12.24 -4.71 5.34
CA GLU A 26 -13.64 -4.37 5.03
C GLU A 26 -14.36 -3.66 6.18
N GLU A 27 -14.08 -4.02 7.43
CA GLU A 27 -14.71 -3.42 8.61
C GLU A 27 -14.28 -1.95 8.81
N GLU A 28 -12.98 -1.68 8.63
CA GLU A 28 -12.40 -0.34 8.68
C GLU A 28 -13.00 0.55 7.58
N ILE A 29 -13.05 0.04 6.35
CA ILE A 29 -13.64 0.74 5.20
C ILE A 29 -15.14 0.99 5.43
N ALA A 30 -15.88 0.00 5.95
CA ALA A 30 -17.31 0.12 6.22
C ALA A 30 -17.58 1.20 7.27
N LYS A 31 -16.76 1.26 8.32
CA LYS A 31 -16.86 2.26 9.37
C LYS A 31 -16.60 3.67 8.82
N GLU A 32 -15.53 3.84 8.05
CA GLU A 32 -15.13 5.15 7.50
C GLU A 32 -16.16 5.67 6.49
N LEU A 33 -16.64 4.81 5.60
CA LEU A 33 -17.58 5.19 4.53
C LEU A 33 -19.05 5.09 4.92
N GLN A 34 -19.31 4.64 6.15
CA GLN A 34 -20.64 4.40 6.73
C GLN A 34 -21.47 3.39 5.93
N PHE A 35 -20.83 2.30 5.48
CA PHE A 35 -21.54 1.19 4.86
C PHE A 35 -22.30 0.40 5.93
N LYS A 36 -23.57 0.10 5.65
CA LYS A 36 -24.47 -0.65 6.52
C LYS A 36 -24.55 -2.12 6.11
N TYR A 37 -24.26 -2.43 4.85
CA TYR A 37 -24.41 -3.75 4.28
C TYR A 37 -23.14 -4.18 3.54
N LYS A 38 -22.77 -5.46 3.70
CA LYS A 38 -21.61 -6.05 3.00
C LYS A 38 -21.65 -5.85 1.47
N ARG A 39 -22.86 -5.88 0.87
CA ARG A 39 -23.06 -5.66 -0.57
C ARG A 39 -22.54 -4.30 -1.07
N GLU A 40 -22.44 -3.30 -0.19
CA GLU A 40 -21.93 -1.98 -0.55
C GLU A 40 -20.46 -2.03 -0.94
N HIS A 41 -19.67 -2.93 -0.34
CA HIS A 41 -18.29 -3.18 -0.79
C HIS A 41 -18.31 -3.67 -2.23
N SER A 42 -18.94 -4.81 -2.51
CA SER A 42 -18.95 -5.41 -3.85
C SER A 42 -19.47 -4.45 -4.92
N ASN A 43 -20.49 -3.65 -4.60
CA ASN A 43 -20.99 -2.61 -5.49
C ASN A 43 -19.94 -1.52 -5.74
N MET A 44 -19.29 -1.03 -4.70
CA MET A 44 -18.24 -0.01 -4.81
C MET A 44 -17.04 -0.52 -5.61
N GLU A 45 -16.59 -1.76 -5.35
CA GLU A 45 -15.51 -2.39 -6.12
C GLU A 45 -15.88 -2.44 -7.61
N THR A 46 -17.08 -2.93 -7.93
CA THR A 46 -17.57 -3.02 -9.31
C THR A 46 -17.61 -1.66 -9.99
N ILE A 47 -18.13 -0.62 -9.31
CA ILE A 47 -18.22 0.74 -9.85
C ILE A 47 -16.82 1.28 -10.17
N ILE A 48 -15.88 1.18 -9.24
CA ILE A 48 -14.52 1.72 -9.40
C ILE A 48 -13.80 1.00 -10.54
N LEU A 49 -13.85 -0.34 -10.56
CA LEU A 49 -13.20 -1.15 -11.61
C LEU A 49 -13.77 -0.83 -13.00
N ASN A 50 -15.10 -0.67 -13.11
CA ASN A 50 -15.75 -0.30 -14.37
C ASN A 50 -15.37 1.11 -14.83
N LYS A 51 -15.38 2.10 -13.93
CA LYS A 51 -14.96 3.49 -14.25
C LYS A 51 -13.49 3.55 -14.68
N LEU A 52 -12.65 2.72 -14.09
CA LEU A 52 -11.25 2.57 -14.49
C LEU A 52 -11.07 1.64 -15.70
N SER A 53 -12.11 0.96 -16.19
CA SER A 53 -12.04 -0.01 -17.30
C SER A 53 -10.95 -1.07 -17.09
N VAL A 54 -10.92 -1.65 -15.89
CA VAL A 54 -9.98 -2.72 -15.48
C VAL A 54 -10.73 -3.81 -14.73
N ASN A 55 -10.15 -4.99 -14.62
CA ASN A 55 -10.78 -6.16 -13.99
C ASN A 55 -10.12 -6.60 -12.68
N ASN A 56 -9.09 -5.89 -12.20
CA ASN A 56 -8.39 -6.22 -10.98
C ASN A 56 -7.82 -4.97 -10.30
N TRP A 57 -7.62 -5.08 -8.98
CA TRP A 57 -7.17 -3.98 -8.13
C TRP A 57 -5.75 -3.50 -8.44
N TYR A 58 -4.83 -4.39 -8.84
CA TYR A 58 -3.48 -3.98 -9.22
C TYR A 58 -3.50 -2.99 -10.40
N ASN A 59 -4.23 -3.32 -11.46
CA ASN A 59 -4.42 -2.42 -12.60
C ASN A 59 -5.23 -1.17 -12.24
N ALA A 60 -6.18 -1.29 -11.30
CA ALA A 60 -6.94 -0.16 -10.79
C ALA A 60 -6.02 0.88 -10.12
N PHE A 61 -5.15 0.44 -9.19
CA PHE A 61 -4.21 1.34 -8.52
C PHE A 61 -3.22 1.97 -9.48
N ARG A 62 -2.64 1.17 -10.38
CA ARG A 62 -1.73 1.70 -11.42
C ARG A 62 -2.40 2.79 -12.25
N LYS A 63 -3.64 2.55 -12.70
CA LYS A 63 -4.39 3.53 -13.49
C LYS A 63 -4.82 4.74 -12.66
N ALA A 64 -5.21 4.54 -11.41
CA ALA A 64 -5.56 5.62 -10.48
C ALA A 64 -4.40 6.59 -10.25
N PHE A 65 -3.17 6.09 -10.10
CA PHE A 65 -1.98 6.93 -9.99
C PHE A 65 -1.65 7.66 -11.29
N ASN A 66 -1.74 6.98 -12.44
CA ASN A 66 -1.50 7.61 -13.75
C ASN A 66 -2.53 8.72 -14.05
N LEU A 67 -3.76 8.56 -13.58
CA LEU A 67 -4.83 9.55 -13.68
C LEU A 67 -4.83 10.58 -12.55
N GLN A 68 -3.85 10.52 -11.63
CA GLN A 68 -3.74 11.37 -10.44
C GLN A 68 -4.99 11.37 -9.54
N LEU A 69 -5.79 10.30 -9.57
CA LEU A 69 -6.91 10.08 -8.64
C LEU A 69 -6.42 9.77 -7.23
N LEU A 70 -5.25 9.14 -7.15
CA LEU A 70 -4.47 8.96 -5.94
C LEU A 70 -3.20 9.78 -6.10
N ASN A 71 -2.87 10.60 -5.10
CA ASN A 71 -1.61 11.31 -5.09
C ASN A 71 -0.56 10.44 -4.41
N ARG A 72 0.48 10.09 -5.15
CA ARG A 72 1.59 9.24 -4.67
C ARG A 72 2.24 9.80 -3.40
N LYS A 73 2.25 11.13 -3.24
CA LYS A 73 2.78 11.81 -2.04
C LYS A 73 2.00 11.48 -0.77
N ASP A 74 0.70 11.22 -0.89
CA ASP A 74 -0.15 10.88 0.25
C ASP A 74 0.12 9.45 0.77
N PHE A 75 0.86 8.65 -0.01
CA PHE A 75 1.26 7.28 0.32
C PHE A 75 2.77 7.10 0.44
N LEU A 76 3.54 8.15 0.13
CA LEU A 76 4.98 8.20 0.39
C LEU A 76 5.20 8.54 1.86
N SER A 77 4.99 7.55 2.74
CA SER A 77 5.22 7.70 4.18
C SER A 77 6.26 6.71 4.71
N ILE A 78 7.17 6.22 3.87
CA ILE A 78 8.38 5.62 4.41
C ILE A 78 9.36 6.77 4.66
N ASP A 79 9.47 7.20 5.91
CA ASP A 79 10.70 7.84 6.34
C ASP A 79 11.80 6.77 6.27
N ILE A 80 12.58 6.84 5.19
CA ILE A 80 13.68 5.90 4.94
C ILE A 80 14.63 5.89 6.15
N LYS A 81 14.83 7.01 6.85
CA LYS A 81 15.69 7.05 8.03
C LYS A 81 15.10 6.24 9.19
N GLU A 82 13.79 6.32 9.39
CA GLU A 82 13.10 5.54 10.42
C GLU A 82 13.14 4.05 10.10
N GLU A 83 12.87 3.67 8.86
CA GLU A 83 12.97 2.26 8.43
C GLU A 83 14.40 1.72 8.54
N VAL A 84 15.42 2.51 8.17
CA VAL A 84 16.84 2.15 8.39
C VAL A 84 17.11 1.90 9.87
N SER A 85 16.59 2.75 10.76
CA SER A 85 16.77 2.61 12.21
C SER A 85 16.15 1.30 12.74
N VAL A 86 14.92 1.00 12.31
CA VAL A 86 14.21 -0.23 12.68
C VAL A 86 14.95 -1.47 12.20
N PHE A 87 15.34 -1.51 10.92
CA PHE A 87 16.05 -2.67 10.37
C PHE A 87 17.45 -2.83 10.97
N SER A 88 18.17 -1.74 11.25
CA SER A 88 19.48 -1.79 11.91
C SER A 88 19.38 -2.41 13.30
N THR A 89 18.32 -2.07 14.05
CA THR A 89 18.07 -2.64 15.39
C THR A 89 17.78 -4.14 15.28
N LYS A 90 16.88 -4.55 14.38
CA LYS A 90 16.54 -5.97 14.17
C LYS A 90 17.75 -6.82 13.74
N ILE A 91 18.60 -6.28 12.87
CA ILE A 91 19.84 -6.95 12.42
C ILE A 91 20.79 -7.10 13.60
N LYS A 92 20.99 -6.04 14.40
CA LYS A 92 21.83 -6.09 15.60
C LYS A 92 21.34 -7.15 16.59
N ASP A 93 20.03 -7.19 16.85
CA ASP A 93 19.43 -8.18 17.76
C ASP A 93 19.59 -9.61 17.23
N ALA A 94 19.45 -9.82 15.93
CA ALA A 94 19.68 -11.12 15.30
C ALA A 94 21.15 -11.57 15.45
N LEU A 95 22.11 -10.67 15.23
CA LEU A 95 23.54 -10.97 15.35
C LEU A 95 23.98 -11.26 16.80
N LEU A 96 23.38 -10.55 17.77
CA LEU A 96 23.66 -10.72 19.19
C LEU A 96 22.89 -11.89 19.83
N SER A 97 21.94 -12.49 19.12
CA SER A 97 21.20 -13.64 19.63
C SER A 97 22.14 -14.81 19.91
N LYS A 98 22.05 -15.36 21.12
CA LYS A 98 22.76 -16.57 21.54
C LYS A 98 22.02 -17.85 21.17
N GLU A 99 20.76 -17.74 20.76
CA GLU A 99 19.89 -18.88 20.41
C GLU A 99 20.10 -19.34 18.96
N LEU A 100 20.72 -18.52 18.13
CA LEU A 100 20.95 -18.80 16.71
C LEU A 100 22.41 -19.18 16.47
N ASN A 101 22.63 -20.17 15.60
CA ASN A 101 23.96 -20.44 15.07
C ASN A 101 24.34 -19.44 13.95
N GLU A 102 25.61 -19.41 13.56
CA GLU A 102 26.11 -18.43 12.59
C GLU A 102 25.41 -18.47 11.22
N LYS A 103 25.06 -19.67 10.71
CA LYS A 103 24.33 -19.80 9.45
C LYS A 103 22.90 -19.29 9.57
N GLU A 104 22.24 -19.53 10.70
CA GLU A 104 20.88 -19.03 10.96
C GLU A 104 20.88 -17.51 11.10
N LYS A 105 21.89 -16.94 11.74
CA LYS A 105 22.08 -15.48 11.81
C LYS A 105 22.26 -14.89 10.42
N GLU A 106 23.14 -15.47 9.61
CA GLU A 106 23.42 -15.03 8.24
C GLU A 106 22.14 -15.05 7.38
N LEU A 107 21.40 -16.17 7.40
CA LEU A 107 20.13 -16.29 6.69
C LEU A 107 19.10 -15.26 7.17
N LYS A 108 19.00 -15.06 8.48
CA LYS A 108 18.04 -14.11 9.07
C LYS A 108 18.37 -12.66 8.68
N VAL A 109 19.64 -12.27 8.72
CA VAL A 109 20.10 -10.96 8.27
C VAL A 109 19.85 -10.77 6.78
N TYR A 110 20.14 -11.78 5.95
CA TYR A 110 19.85 -11.76 4.52
C TYR A 110 18.37 -11.50 4.24
N LEU A 111 17.46 -12.23 4.89
CA LEU A 111 16.02 -12.03 4.73
C LEU A 111 15.55 -10.64 5.18
N MET A 112 16.15 -10.09 6.25
CA MET A 112 15.87 -8.73 6.71
C MET A 112 16.32 -7.68 5.68
N LEU A 113 17.54 -7.82 5.14
CA LEU A 113 18.06 -6.92 4.10
C LEU A 113 17.21 -6.99 2.83
N LEU A 114 16.81 -8.19 2.41
CA LEU A 114 15.93 -8.38 1.27
C LEU A 114 14.56 -7.71 1.49
N SER A 115 13.99 -7.86 2.68
CA SER A 115 12.72 -7.20 3.03
C SER A 115 12.84 -5.67 2.99
N PHE A 116 13.94 -5.12 3.52
CA PHE A 116 14.22 -3.69 3.47
C PHE A 116 14.40 -3.18 2.04
N TYR A 117 15.17 -3.90 1.23
CA TYR A 117 15.39 -3.57 -0.19
C TYR A 117 14.07 -3.53 -0.96
N SER A 118 13.24 -4.57 -0.85
CA SER A 118 11.93 -4.63 -1.51
C SER A 118 11.03 -3.47 -1.09
N LYS A 119 11.10 -3.04 0.17
CA LYS A 119 10.32 -1.92 0.70
C LYS A 119 10.79 -0.57 0.14
N ILE A 120 12.09 -0.38 -0.02
CA ILE A 120 12.66 0.79 -0.72
C ILE A 120 12.32 0.77 -2.21
N GLU A 121 12.49 -0.38 -2.87
CA GLU A 121 12.23 -0.51 -4.30
C GLU A 121 10.76 -0.22 -4.63
N TYR A 122 9.83 -0.73 -3.81
CA TYR A 122 8.41 -0.39 -3.92
C TYR A 122 8.17 1.10 -3.71
N ASN A 123 8.84 1.74 -2.74
CA ASN A 123 8.76 3.19 -2.55
C ASN A 123 9.27 3.97 -3.76
N CYS A 124 10.38 3.54 -4.36
CA CYS A 124 10.97 4.16 -5.55
C CYS A 124 10.09 3.98 -6.79
N LEU A 125 9.47 2.82 -6.99
CA LEU A 125 8.49 2.59 -8.06
C LEU A 125 7.27 3.50 -7.92
N LEU A 126 6.91 3.87 -6.69
CA LEU A 126 5.87 4.85 -6.42
C LEU A 126 6.33 6.31 -6.65
N LYS A 127 7.63 6.61 -6.77
CA LYS A 127 8.09 7.99 -7.08
C LYS A 127 8.07 8.33 -8.58
N ASN A 128 7.98 7.34 -9.48
CA ASN A 128 8.01 7.52 -10.95
C ASN A 128 6.63 7.47 -11.60
#